data_AF-D0LWT6-F1
#
_entry.id   AF-D0LWT6-F1
#
_cell.length_a   1.000
_cell.length_b   1.000
_cell.length_c   1.000
_cell.angle_alpha   90.00
_cell.angle_beta   90.00
_cell.angle_gamma   90.00
#
_symmetry.space_group_name_H-M   'P 1'
#
loop_
_entity.id
_entity.type
_entity.pdbx_description
1 polymer ?
#
loop_
_entity_poly.entity_id
_entity_poly.type
_entity_poly.pdbx_seq_one_letter_code
_entity_poly.pdbx_strand_id
1 'polypeptide(L)'
;MNLSKPMIQVAQHAAGVTADGLLGPKTLAALREYDDECDEFDCAADEQRLIVVVAQHAAGLRGVALDGVPGPKTEAAVRAYAERAEVADAPASRGTRRAGSSMAVWEPYEDPGVFVQGDVDLGDPSLLAPGDGMSEIPTRRTMRSIYGDAAKLGKDGMGKRLVTLHSLPGRFNRGDGVIHGVHTLAAPHLRLALDLCERFGVVDEIYRIGTFNYRHMRHDPKRPLSFHSYGIALDLNPRENFGWVPRGIEKAIAPFSEQWCEKYPRGLGETVVRCFKKAGYAWGGDWPSFRDPMHFELVR
;
A
#
# COMPACT_ATOMS: atom_id res chain seq x y z
N MET A 1 22.90 -29.62 -11.00
CA MET A 1 22.89 -29.79 -9.53
C MET A 1 21.44 -30.04 -9.08
N ASN A 2 21.18 -30.68 -7.93
CA ASN A 2 19.82 -30.87 -7.43
C ASN A 2 19.38 -29.61 -6.66
N LEU A 3 18.42 -28.85 -7.19
CA LEU A 3 17.82 -27.71 -6.49
C LEU A 3 17.01 -28.20 -5.29
N SER A 4 17.01 -27.43 -4.20
CA SER A 4 16.23 -27.78 -3.02
C SER A 4 14.74 -27.62 -3.30
N LYS A 5 13.89 -28.48 -2.74
CA LYS A 5 12.43 -28.38 -2.88
C LYS A 5 11.91 -26.97 -2.50
N PRO A 6 12.37 -26.33 -1.42
CA PRO A 6 11.99 -24.97 -1.10
C PRO A 6 12.35 -23.95 -2.18
N MET A 7 13.51 -24.07 -2.83
CA MET A 7 13.90 -23.18 -3.95
C MET A 7 12.89 -23.23 -5.08
N ILE A 8 12.46 -24.44 -5.46
CA ILE A 8 11.46 -24.64 -6.51
C ILE A 8 10.11 -24.08 -6.08
N GLN A 9 9.70 -24.31 -4.83
CA GLN A 9 8.43 -23.82 -4.30
C GLN A 9 8.37 -22.29 -4.24
N VAL A 10 9.47 -21.64 -3.86
CA VAL A 10 9.56 -20.18 -3.87
C VAL A 10 9.46 -19.63 -5.29
N ALA A 11 10.17 -20.24 -6.24
CA ALA A 11 10.08 -19.83 -7.64
C ALA A 11 8.68 -20.05 -8.23
N GLN A 12 8.03 -21.17 -7.89
CA GLN A 12 6.64 -21.46 -8.27
C GLN A 12 5.67 -20.44 -7.68
N HIS A 13 5.82 -20.13 -6.39
CA HIS A 13 5.01 -19.12 -5.72
C HIS A 13 5.19 -17.75 -6.38
N ALA A 14 6.42 -17.38 -6.74
CA ALA A 14 6.73 -16.14 -7.43
C ALA A 14 6.10 -16.06 -8.82
N ALA A 15 6.17 -17.16 -9.58
CA ALA A 15 5.58 -17.29 -10.90
C ALA A 15 4.06 -17.58 -10.87
N GLY A 16 3.41 -17.48 -9.70
CA GLY A 16 1.96 -17.63 -9.57
C GLY A 16 1.41 -19.02 -9.87
N VAL A 17 2.24 -20.07 -9.81
CA VAL A 17 1.84 -21.47 -10.03
C VAL A 17 1.85 -22.27 -8.73
N THR A 18 1.21 -23.44 -8.74
CA THR A 18 1.17 -24.33 -7.58
C THR A 18 2.58 -24.63 -7.06
N ALA A 19 2.87 -24.21 -5.82
CA ALA A 19 4.16 -24.38 -5.15
C ALA A 19 4.33 -25.79 -4.53
N ASP A 20 4.22 -26.83 -5.35
CA ASP A 20 4.33 -28.24 -4.94
C ASP A 20 5.78 -28.77 -4.92
N GLY A 21 6.73 -27.99 -5.43
CA GLY A 21 8.13 -28.34 -5.57
C GLY A 21 8.42 -29.25 -6.76
N LEU A 22 7.47 -29.38 -7.69
CA LEU A 22 7.58 -30.21 -8.89
C LEU A 22 7.80 -29.35 -10.15
N LEU A 23 8.89 -29.62 -10.87
CA LEU A 23 9.22 -28.93 -12.12
C LEU A 23 8.51 -29.58 -13.30
N GLY A 24 7.22 -29.27 -13.45
CA GLY A 24 6.43 -29.67 -14.62
C GLY A 24 6.51 -28.64 -15.76
N PRO A 25 6.01 -28.99 -16.97
CA PRO A 25 5.97 -28.08 -18.12
C PRO A 25 5.25 -26.75 -17.84
N LYS A 26 4.22 -26.77 -16.99
CA LYS A 26 3.49 -25.57 -16.55
C LYS A 26 4.34 -24.68 -15.65
N THR A 27 5.08 -25.28 -14.72
CA THR A 27 6.03 -24.55 -13.86
C THR A 27 7.10 -23.88 -14.71
N LEU A 28 7.71 -24.61 -15.65
CA LEU A 28 8.75 -24.07 -16.52
C LEU A 28 8.25 -22.96 -17.46
N ALA A 29 7.03 -23.09 -17.98
CA ALA A 29 6.42 -22.04 -18.80
C ALA A 29 6.22 -20.75 -18.01
N ALA A 30 5.64 -20.84 -16.80
CA ALA A 30 5.41 -19.68 -15.94
C ALA A 30 6.72 -19.04 -15.47
N LEU A 31 7.76 -19.82 -15.21
CA LEU A 31 9.07 -19.28 -14.84
C LEU A 31 9.72 -18.52 -16.01
N ARG A 32 9.58 -18.99 -17.24
CA ARG A 32 10.13 -18.28 -18.43
C ARG A 32 9.41 -16.97 -18.66
N GLU A 33 8.09 -16.97 -18.51
CA GLU A 33 7.28 -15.75 -18.58
C GLU A 33 7.70 -14.74 -17.49
N TYR A 34 7.98 -15.20 -16.27
CA TYR A 34 8.51 -14.37 -15.19
C TYR A 34 9.89 -13.75 -15.51
N ASP A 35 10.75 -14.49 -16.24
CA ASP A 35 12.07 -13.99 -16.66
C ASP A 35 11.95 -12.93 -17.76
N ASP A 36 11.07 -13.14 -18.74
CA ASP A 36 10.79 -12.17 -19.81
C ASP A 36 10.27 -10.82 -19.25
N GLU A 37 9.63 -10.83 -18.08
CA GLU A 37 9.21 -9.62 -17.36
C GLU A 37 10.36 -8.94 -16.59
N CYS A 38 11.44 -9.67 -16.32
CA CYS A 38 12.62 -9.19 -15.63
C CYS A 38 13.71 -8.81 -16.66
N ASP A 39 13.57 -7.64 -17.31
CA ASP A 39 14.45 -7.06 -18.35
C ASP A 39 15.98 -7.04 -18.06
N GLU A 40 16.44 -7.56 -16.91
CA GLU A 40 17.82 -7.49 -16.41
C GLU A 40 18.62 -8.81 -16.59
N PHE A 41 17.99 -9.97 -16.83
CA PHE A 41 18.68 -11.26 -16.96
C PHE A 41 18.13 -12.15 -18.10
N ASP A 42 18.91 -12.38 -19.15
CA ASP A 42 18.60 -13.40 -20.17
C ASP A 42 19.04 -14.79 -19.64
N CYS A 43 18.16 -15.49 -18.91
CA CYS A 43 18.49 -16.80 -18.33
C CYS A 43 17.84 -17.99 -19.07
N ALA A 44 17.21 -17.73 -20.21
CA ALA A 44 16.39 -18.66 -20.99
C ALA A 44 17.13 -19.91 -21.55
N ALA A 45 18.45 -20.02 -21.36
CA ALA A 45 19.25 -21.18 -21.80
C ALA A 45 19.51 -22.24 -20.70
N ASP A 46 19.26 -21.95 -19.42
CA ASP A 46 19.49 -22.88 -18.30
C ASP A 46 18.33 -22.84 -17.30
N GLU A 47 17.49 -23.88 -17.34
CA GLU A 47 16.32 -24.03 -16.48
C GLU A 47 16.68 -23.98 -14.99
N GLN A 48 17.85 -24.46 -14.58
CA GLN A 48 18.28 -24.40 -13.18
C GLN A 48 18.59 -22.95 -12.78
N ARG A 49 19.30 -22.23 -13.65
CA ARG A 49 19.67 -20.83 -13.44
C ARG A 49 18.42 -19.96 -13.34
N LEU A 50 17.45 -20.20 -14.21
CA LEU A 50 16.14 -19.55 -14.19
C LEU A 50 15.44 -19.71 -12.84
N ILE A 51 15.29 -20.95 -12.36
CA ILE A 51 14.65 -21.20 -11.06
C ILE A 51 15.37 -20.47 -9.92
N VAL A 52 16.70 -20.44 -9.94
CA VAL A 52 17.48 -19.77 -8.89
C VAL A 52 17.32 -18.24 -8.95
N VAL A 53 17.36 -17.63 -10.14
CA VAL A 53 17.18 -16.18 -10.31
C VAL A 53 15.78 -15.76 -9.87
N VAL A 54 14.74 -16.49 -10.30
CA VAL A 54 13.36 -16.23 -9.88
C VAL A 54 13.20 -16.39 -8.37
N ALA A 55 13.78 -17.44 -7.77
CA ALA A 55 13.75 -17.62 -6.32
C ALA A 55 14.53 -16.53 -5.55
N GLN A 56 15.68 -16.08 -6.08
CA GLN A 56 16.47 -14.99 -5.51
C GLN A 56 15.69 -13.66 -5.56
N HIS A 57 15.02 -13.39 -6.68
CA HIS A 57 14.16 -12.22 -6.86
C HIS A 57 12.98 -12.25 -5.88
N ALA A 58 12.26 -13.38 -5.82
CA ALA A 58 11.10 -13.57 -4.95
C ALA A 58 11.41 -13.52 -3.44
N ALA A 59 12.58 -14.04 -3.03
CA ALA A 59 12.99 -14.01 -1.63
C ALA A 59 13.37 -12.61 -1.12
N GLY A 60 13.46 -11.60 -2.01
CA GLY A 60 13.42 -10.18 -1.64
C GLY A 60 14.52 -9.70 -0.69
N LEU A 61 15.75 -10.23 -0.76
CA LEU A 61 16.83 -9.76 0.12
C LEU A 61 17.71 -8.70 -0.53
N ARG A 62 17.79 -7.52 0.10
CA ARG A 62 18.96 -6.64 -0.05
C ARG A 62 20.24 -7.44 0.20
N GLY A 63 21.14 -7.52 -0.80
CA GLY A 63 22.53 -7.97 -0.64
C GLY A 63 22.86 -9.43 -0.99
N VAL A 64 21.95 -10.18 -1.63
CA VAL A 64 22.30 -11.43 -2.33
C VAL A 64 22.43 -11.10 -3.82
N ALA A 65 23.52 -11.55 -4.45
CA ALA A 65 23.71 -11.32 -5.88
C ALA A 65 22.67 -12.12 -6.67
N LEU A 66 22.03 -11.49 -7.66
CA LEU A 66 21.22 -12.16 -8.68
C LEU A 66 22.17 -12.86 -9.65
N ASP A 67 22.86 -13.89 -9.17
CA ASP A 67 23.94 -14.55 -9.90
C ASP A 67 23.52 -15.91 -10.47
N GLY A 68 22.30 -16.36 -10.15
CA GLY A 68 21.79 -17.68 -10.52
C GLY A 68 22.56 -18.83 -9.86
N VAL A 69 23.27 -18.55 -8.75
CA VAL A 69 24.03 -19.54 -7.99
C VAL A 69 23.31 -19.83 -6.66
N PRO A 70 22.92 -21.09 -6.39
CA PRO A 70 22.26 -21.47 -5.13
C PRO A 70 23.30 -21.58 -3.98
N GLY A 71 23.90 -20.45 -3.62
CA GLY A 71 24.87 -20.36 -2.53
C GLY A 71 24.20 -20.39 -1.15
N PRO A 72 24.98 -20.50 -0.05
CA PRO A 72 24.44 -20.57 1.31
C PRO A 72 23.54 -19.38 1.71
N LYS A 73 23.79 -18.21 1.12
CA LYS A 73 22.95 -17.02 1.32
C LYS A 73 21.60 -17.13 0.60
N THR A 74 21.58 -17.65 -0.62
CA THR A 74 20.36 -17.91 -1.40
C THR A 74 19.50 -18.95 -0.68
N GLU A 75 20.09 -20.06 -0.25
CA GLU A 75 19.37 -21.12 0.47
C GLU A 75 18.79 -20.66 1.82
N ALA A 76 19.49 -19.77 2.54
CA ALA A 76 18.97 -19.18 3.77
C ALA A 76 17.80 -18.23 3.52
N ALA A 77 17.86 -17.42 2.46
CA ALA A 77 16.81 -16.49 2.06
C ALA A 77 15.52 -17.21 1.69
N VAL A 78 15.64 -18.22 0.84
CA VAL A 78 14.54 -19.06 0.34
C VAL A 78 13.86 -19.79 1.48
N ARG A 79 14.63 -20.32 2.44
CA ARG A 79 14.07 -20.98 3.63
C ARG A 79 13.27 -20.02 4.49
N ALA A 80 13.81 -18.83 4.76
CA ALA A 80 13.11 -17.82 5.54
C ALA A 80 11.83 -17.32 4.85
N TYR A 81 11.81 -17.30 3.52
CA TYR A 81 10.61 -17.02 2.73
C TYR A 81 9.57 -18.13 2.88
N ALA A 82 9.96 -19.39 2.67
CA ALA A 82 9.08 -20.54 2.78
C ALA A 82 8.44 -20.67 4.18
N GLU A 83 9.21 -20.43 5.24
CA GLU A 83 8.71 -20.44 6.62
C GLU A 83 7.65 -19.34 6.88
N ARG A 84 7.73 -18.19 6.21
CA ARG A 84 6.72 -17.12 6.32
C ARG A 84 5.43 -17.46 5.58
N ALA A 85 5.55 -18.13 4.43
CA ALA A 85 4.40 -18.57 3.64
C ALA A 85 3.61 -19.66 4.38
N GLU A 86 4.27 -20.63 5.02
CA GLU A 86 3.59 -21.69 5.78
C GLU A 86 2.83 -21.18 7.02
N VAL A 87 3.28 -20.08 7.65
CA VAL A 87 2.58 -19.47 8.79
C VAL A 87 1.30 -18.76 8.38
N ALA A 88 1.20 -18.28 7.13
CA ALA A 88 0.01 -17.62 6.60
C ALA A 88 -1.14 -18.61 6.30
N ASP A 89 -0.82 -19.88 6.03
CA ASP A 89 -1.76 -20.93 5.62
C ASP A 89 -2.23 -21.87 6.76
N ALA A 90 -1.82 -21.64 8.01
CA ALA A 90 -2.20 -22.51 9.12
C ALA A 90 -3.68 -22.34 9.53
N PRO A 91 -4.50 -23.42 9.60
CA PRO A 91 -5.91 -23.31 9.98
C PRO A 91 -6.06 -23.00 11.48
N ALA A 92 -6.91 -22.01 11.80
CA ALA A 92 -7.21 -21.60 13.17
C ALA A 92 -7.81 -22.76 14.00
N SER A 93 -7.05 -23.25 14.97
CA SER A 93 -7.51 -24.30 15.89
C SER A 93 -8.40 -23.73 17.01
N ARG A 94 -9.51 -24.43 17.29
CA ARG A 94 -10.54 -24.11 18.29
C ARG A 94 -10.12 -24.45 19.73
N GLY A 95 -10.45 -23.57 20.67
CA GLY A 95 -10.65 -23.85 22.11
C GLY A 95 -9.99 -22.77 22.99
N THR A 96 -10.66 -21.99 23.84
CA THR A 96 -11.73 -22.30 24.82
C THR A 96 -12.55 -21.05 25.17
N ARG A 97 -13.81 -21.26 25.58
CA ARG A 97 -14.86 -20.25 25.87
C ARG A 97 -14.79 -19.69 27.30
N ARG A 98 -15.26 -18.44 27.48
CA ARG A 98 -16.32 -18.02 28.45
C ARG A 98 -16.88 -16.64 28.01
N ALA A 99 -18.14 -16.61 27.55
CA ALA A 99 -19.35 -16.08 28.22
C ALA A 99 -19.36 -14.54 28.31
N GLY A 100 -20.31 -13.78 27.75
CA GLY A 100 -21.49 -14.05 26.94
C GLY A 100 -22.30 -12.75 26.79
N SER A 101 -22.97 -12.55 25.66
CA SER A 101 -24.32 -11.94 25.54
C SER A 101 -24.60 -11.47 24.10
N SER A 102 -25.71 -11.98 23.55
CA SER A 102 -26.56 -11.42 22.48
C SER A 102 -26.00 -11.31 21.05
N MET A 103 -26.35 -12.32 20.26
CA MET A 103 -26.23 -12.40 18.80
C MET A 103 -27.06 -11.33 18.09
N ALA A 104 -26.43 -10.56 17.20
CA ALA A 104 -27.03 -10.18 15.93
C ALA A 104 -26.41 -11.11 14.88
N VAL A 105 -27.26 -11.86 14.18
CA VAL A 105 -26.88 -12.77 13.09
C VAL A 105 -26.38 -11.91 11.93
N TRP A 106 -25.10 -12.03 11.58
CA TRP A 106 -24.54 -11.48 10.35
C TRP A 106 -24.89 -12.44 9.21
N GLU A 107 -25.62 -11.95 8.21
CA GLU A 107 -25.76 -12.65 6.93
C GLU A 107 -24.44 -12.55 6.15
N PRO A 108 -24.06 -13.58 5.36
CA PRO A 108 -22.85 -13.53 4.56
C PRO A 108 -22.99 -12.46 3.47
N TYR A 109 -22.01 -11.56 3.43
CA TYR A 109 -21.78 -10.63 2.34
C TYR A 109 -21.55 -11.44 1.05
N GLU A 110 -22.42 -11.29 0.06
CA GLU A 110 -22.22 -11.88 -1.27
C GLU A 110 -21.04 -11.22 -1.96
N ASP A 111 -20.11 -12.07 -2.41
CA ASP A 111 -18.91 -11.74 -3.16
C ASP A 111 -19.28 -11.18 -4.56
N PRO A 112 -19.00 -9.90 -4.87
CA PRO A 112 -19.22 -9.39 -6.20
C PRO A 112 -18.02 -9.74 -7.09
N GLY A 113 -18.00 -10.98 -7.58
CA GLY A 113 -17.36 -11.35 -8.85
C GLY A 113 -15.84 -11.49 -8.84
N VAL A 114 -15.40 -12.71 -9.17
CA VAL A 114 -14.09 -13.01 -9.74
C VAL A 114 -13.92 -12.23 -11.05
N PHE A 115 -12.97 -11.28 -11.08
CA PHE A 115 -12.48 -10.70 -12.34
C PHE A 115 -11.33 -11.56 -12.86
N VAL A 116 -11.46 -11.99 -14.12
CA VAL A 116 -10.43 -12.73 -14.88
C VAL A 116 -9.22 -11.82 -15.09
N GLN A 117 -8.03 -12.36 -14.86
CA GLN A 117 -6.73 -11.74 -15.07
C GLN A 117 -6.57 -11.35 -16.54
N GLY A 118 -6.55 -10.06 -16.81
CA GLY A 118 -6.12 -9.46 -18.06
C GLY A 118 -4.97 -8.50 -17.76
N ASP A 119 -4.03 -8.38 -18.70
CA ASP A 119 -2.88 -7.50 -18.61
C ASP A 119 -3.29 -6.10 -18.15
N VAL A 120 -2.75 -5.67 -17.01
CA VAL A 120 -3.11 -4.41 -16.37
C VAL A 120 -2.21 -3.32 -16.94
N ASP A 121 -2.71 -2.60 -17.95
CA ASP A 121 -2.06 -1.39 -18.47
C ASP A 121 -2.08 -0.28 -17.40
N LEU A 122 -0.92 0.01 -16.82
CA LEU A 122 -0.70 1.11 -15.86
C LEU A 122 -1.04 2.50 -16.45
N GLY A 123 -1.21 2.58 -17.78
CA GLY A 123 -1.68 3.73 -18.54
C GLY A 123 -3.21 3.86 -18.67
N ASP A 124 -4.00 2.84 -18.28
CA ASP A 124 -5.46 2.87 -18.44
C ASP A 124 -6.13 3.84 -17.43
N PRO A 125 -6.75 4.95 -17.89
CA PRO A 125 -7.45 5.89 -17.02
C PRO A 125 -8.68 5.28 -16.32
N SER A 126 -9.22 4.17 -16.80
CA SER A 126 -10.41 3.51 -16.24
C SER A 126 -10.12 2.85 -14.88
N LEU A 127 -8.91 2.33 -14.71
CA LEU A 127 -8.38 1.83 -13.43
C LEU A 127 -8.10 2.96 -12.44
N LEU A 128 -8.00 4.22 -12.91
CA LEU A 128 -7.75 5.43 -12.12
C LEU A 128 -9.00 6.30 -11.88
N ALA A 129 -10.12 6.03 -12.58
CA ALA A 129 -11.40 6.70 -12.35
C ALA A 129 -12.01 6.30 -10.99
N PRO A 130 -12.70 7.16 -10.23
CA PRO A 130 -13.37 6.74 -9.00
C PRO A 130 -14.26 5.52 -9.28
N GLY A 131 -14.10 4.43 -8.51
CA GLY A 131 -14.92 3.23 -8.70
C GLY A 131 -16.40 3.54 -8.44
N ASP A 132 -17.29 2.85 -9.15
CA ASP A 132 -18.73 2.91 -8.90
C ASP A 132 -19.01 2.58 -7.43
N GLY A 133 -19.44 3.59 -6.65
CA GLY A 133 -19.78 3.44 -5.23
C GLY A 133 -18.99 4.32 -4.25
N MET A 134 -17.92 4.99 -4.67
CA MET A 134 -17.25 5.99 -3.82
C MET A 134 -17.93 7.35 -3.97
N SER A 135 -18.54 7.85 -2.89
CA SER A 135 -19.21 9.16 -2.88
C SER A 135 -18.25 10.30 -3.28
N GLU A 136 -18.78 11.34 -3.93
CA GLU A 136 -18.03 12.56 -4.24
C GLU A 136 -17.33 13.12 -2.98
N ILE A 137 -16.05 13.52 -3.12
CA ILE A 137 -15.24 14.01 -1.99
C ILE A 137 -15.97 15.21 -1.35
N PRO A 138 -16.27 15.16 -0.03
CA PRO A 138 -17.00 16.23 0.65
C PRO A 138 -16.34 17.59 0.51
N THR A 139 -17.15 18.65 0.47
CA THR A 139 -16.60 20.01 0.53
C THR A 139 -16.32 20.42 1.97
N ARG A 140 -15.51 21.48 2.17
CA ARG A 140 -15.39 22.15 3.48
C ARG A 140 -16.73 22.53 4.13
N ARG A 141 -17.77 22.78 3.33
CA ARG A 141 -19.10 23.14 3.83
C ARG A 141 -19.85 21.92 4.36
N THR A 142 -19.71 20.76 3.71
CA THR A 142 -20.48 19.54 4.03
C THR A 142 -19.73 18.61 4.98
N MET A 143 -18.41 18.71 5.09
CA MET A 143 -17.62 17.78 5.90
C MET A 143 -18.04 17.71 7.38
N ARG A 144 -18.55 18.80 7.97
CA ARG A 144 -18.94 18.84 9.39
C ARG A 144 -20.19 18.02 9.67
N SER A 145 -21.13 17.94 8.73
CA SER A 145 -22.32 17.08 8.89
C SER A 145 -22.00 15.60 8.67
N ILE A 146 -20.92 15.30 7.93
CA ILE A 146 -20.51 13.93 7.60
C ILE A 146 -19.60 13.35 8.70
N TYR A 147 -18.52 14.05 9.03
CA TYR A 147 -17.51 13.58 9.98
C TYR A 147 -17.74 14.07 11.42
N GLY A 148 -18.70 14.97 11.62
CA GLY A 148 -18.96 15.64 12.89
C GLY A 148 -18.17 16.94 13.04
N ASP A 149 -18.74 17.92 13.72
CA ASP A 149 -18.12 19.23 13.91
C ASP A 149 -17.05 19.18 15.02
N ALA A 150 -15.78 19.03 14.64
CA ALA A 150 -14.66 18.93 15.56
C ALA A 150 -14.55 20.12 16.54
N ALA A 151 -14.97 21.33 16.14
CA ALA A 151 -14.95 22.49 17.03
C ALA A 151 -16.00 22.38 18.16
N LYS A 152 -17.13 21.72 17.90
CA LYS A 152 -18.17 21.46 18.91
C LYS A 152 -17.87 20.23 19.74
N LEU A 153 -17.35 19.18 19.10
CA LEU A 153 -17.07 17.90 19.74
C LEU A 153 -15.80 17.91 20.59
N GLY A 154 -14.85 18.80 20.27
CA GLY A 154 -13.54 18.82 20.89
C GLY A 154 -12.72 17.56 20.58
N LYS A 155 -11.52 17.50 21.16
CA LYS A 155 -10.59 16.38 20.98
C LYS A 155 -11.21 15.04 21.39
N ASP A 156 -11.88 15.00 22.54
CA ASP A 156 -12.44 13.76 23.10
C ASP A 156 -13.66 13.27 22.31
N GLY A 157 -14.51 14.20 21.87
CA GLY A 157 -15.66 13.86 21.02
C GLY A 157 -15.23 13.36 19.65
N MET A 158 -14.17 13.93 19.07
CA MET A 158 -13.56 13.38 17.85
C MET A 158 -12.90 12.03 18.10
N GLY A 159 -12.22 11.84 19.24
CA GLY A 159 -11.57 10.58 19.60
C GLY A 159 -12.51 9.37 19.58
N LYS A 160 -13.79 9.55 19.94
CA LYS A 160 -14.83 8.50 19.89
C LYS A 160 -15.21 8.06 18.46
N ARG A 161 -14.76 8.79 17.45
CA ARG A 161 -15.01 8.52 16.01
C ARG A 161 -13.76 8.02 15.29
N LEU A 162 -12.68 7.81 16.02
CA LEU A 162 -11.42 7.30 15.49
C LEU A 162 -11.31 5.80 15.75
N VAL A 163 -10.72 5.10 14.80
CA VAL A 163 -10.41 3.68 14.88
C VAL A 163 -8.90 3.47 14.75
N THR A 164 -8.46 2.30 15.19
CA THR A 164 -7.15 1.74 14.83
C THR A 164 -7.37 0.71 13.75
N LEU A 165 -6.65 0.84 12.65
CA LEU A 165 -6.58 -0.16 11.60
C LEU A 165 -5.41 -1.08 11.90
N HIS A 166 -5.65 -2.38 11.76
CA HIS A 166 -4.67 -3.45 11.94
C HIS A 166 -4.54 -4.22 10.62
N SER A 167 -3.48 -5.01 10.46
CA SER A 167 -3.29 -5.88 9.30
C SER A 167 -3.45 -5.11 7.98
N LEU A 168 -2.83 -3.93 7.90
CA LEU A 168 -2.64 -3.20 6.66
C LEU A 168 -1.41 -3.75 5.94
N PRO A 169 -1.41 -3.78 4.60
CA PRO A 169 -0.20 -4.11 3.85
C PRO A 169 0.86 -3.04 4.09
N GLY A 170 2.11 -3.44 4.27
CA GLY A 170 3.25 -2.54 4.52
C GLY A 170 3.65 -2.35 5.99
N ARG A 171 4.86 -1.78 6.17
CA ARG A 171 5.46 -1.51 7.49
C ARG A 171 5.58 -0.02 7.75
N PHE A 172 4.57 0.54 8.39
CA PHE A 172 4.50 1.97 8.68
C PHE A 172 4.97 2.29 10.08
N ASN A 173 5.57 3.47 10.25
CA ASN A 173 5.90 4.02 11.57
C ASN A 173 6.79 3.07 12.41
N ARG A 174 7.62 2.24 11.75
CA ARG A 174 8.45 1.17 12.33
C ARG A 174 7.68 -0.01 12.95
N GLY A 175 6.40 -0.17 12.61
CA GLY A 175 5.55 -1.27 13.06
C GLY A 175 4.91 -2.05 11.91
N ASP A 176 4.11 -3.05 12.26
CA ASP A 176 3.57 -4.04 11.34
C ASP A 176 2.11 -3.74 10.97
N GLY A 177 1.89 -2.88 9.97
CA GLY A 177 0.56 -2.67 9.39
C GLY A 177 -0.50 -2.11 10.35
N VAL A 178 -0.11 -1.37 11.40
CA VAL A 178 -1.03 -0.74 12.36
C VAL A 178 -1.01 0.77 12.22
N ILE A 179 -2.19 1.36 12.01
CA ILE A 179 -2.38 2.81 11.93
C ILE A 179 -3.51 3.26 12.87
N HIS A 180 -3.19 4.19 13.76
CA HIS A 180 -4.14 4.75 14.73
C HIS A 180 -4.77 6.04 14.22
N GLY A 181 -5.87 6.46 14.84
CA GLY A 181 -6.38 7.82 14.69
C GLY A 181 -7.00 8.12 13.32
N VAL A 182 -7.61 7.11 12.71
CA VAL A 182 -8.31 7.26 11.42
C VAL A 182 -9.79 7.39 11.71
N HIS A 183 -10.48 8.35 11.10
CA HIS A 183 -11.93 8.45 11.26
C HIS A 183 -12.61 7.17 10.77
N THR A 184 -13.67 6.70 11.43
CA THR A 184 -14.37 5.46 11.03
C THR A 184 -14.80 5.48 9.56
N LEU A 185 -15.25 6.63 9.05
CA LEU A 185 -15.60 6.81 7.63
C LEU A 185 -14.39 6.93 6.69
N ALA A 186 -13.20 7.28 7.19
CA ALA A 186 -11.97 7.34 6.39
C ALA A 186 -11.22 5.99 6.34
N ALA A 187 -11.52 5.08 7.28
CA ALA A 187 -10.93 3.75 7.39
C ALA A 187 -10.97 2.93 6.08
N PRO A 188 -12.12 2.76 5.40
CA PRO A 188 -12.16 1.99 4.16
C PRO A 188 -11.33 2.60 3.04
N HIS A 189 -11.25 3.94 2.97
CA HIS A 189 -10.44 4.65 1.99
C HIS A 189 -8.94 4.40 2.21
N LEU A 190 -8.45 4.48 3.45
CA LEU A 190 -7.04 4.19 3.75
C LEU A 190 -6.69 2.74 3.45
N ARG A 191 -7.54 1.77 3.83
CA ARG A 191 -7.30 0.36 3.52
C ARG A 191 -7.22 0.13 2.02
N LEU A 192 -8.19 0.63 1.25
CA LEU A 192 -8.17 0.52 -0.20
C LEU A 192 -6.92 1.15 -0.83
N ALA A 193 -6.51 2.33 -0.37
CA ALA A 193 -5.31 3.00 -0.88
C ALA A 193 -4.06 2.14 -0.70
N LEU A 194 -3.87 1.57 0.49
CA LEU A 194 -2.72 0.73 0.80
C LEU A 194 -2.77 -0.63 0.11
N ASP A 195 -3.96 -1.23 -0.02
CA ASP A 195 -4.14 -2.47 -0.78
C ASP A 195 -3.85 -2.26 -2.28
N LEU A 196 -4.19 -1.09 -2.83
CA LEU A 196 -3.77 -0.71 -4.18
C LEU A 196 -2.25 -0.57 -4.26
N CYS A 197 -1.63 0.14 -3.31
CA CYS A 197 -0.18 0.28 -3.28
C CYS A 197 0.55 -1.08 -3.18
N GLU A 198 0.03 -2.02 -2.40
CA GLU A 198 0.54 -3.40 -2.32
C GLU A 198 0.44 -4.11 -3.67
N ARG A 199 -0.75 -4.07 -4.29
CA ARG A 199 -0.97 -4.69 -5.61
C ARG A 199 -0.05 -4.13 -6.70
N PHE A 200 0.30 -2.86 -6.61
CA PHE A 200 1.23 -2.20 -7.54
C PHE A 200 2.69 -2.26 -7.08
N GLY A 201 3.02 -2.96 -5.99
CA GLY A 201 4.39 -3.12 -5.51
C GLY A 201 5.05 -1.84 -4.95
N VAL A 202 4.26 -0.81 -4.63
CA VAL A 202 4.75 0.51 -4.17
C VAL A 202 4.45 0.80 -2.70
N VAL A 203 3.86 -0.15 -1.95
CA VAL A 203 3.51 0.09 -0.54
C VAL A 203 4.71 0.41 0.34
N ASP A 204 5.88 -0.17 0.04
CA ASP A 204 7.11 0.01 0.80
C ASP A 204 7.77 1.38 0.55
N GLU A 205 7.33 2.13 -0.46
CA GLU A 205 7.67 3.55 -0.57
C GLU A 205 7.12 4.34 0.63
N ILE A 206 6.00 3.89 1.21
CA ILE A 206 5.35 4.54 2.35
C ILE A 206 5.89 3.92 3.63
N TYR A 207 6.77 4.63 4.33
CA TYR A 207 7.36 4.14 5.58
C TYR A 207 6.82 4.87 6.82
N ARG A 208 6.15 6.02 6.63
CA ARG A 208 5.59 6.83 7.72
C ARG A 208 4.24 7.44 7.32
N ILE A 209 3.25 7.29 8.20
CA ILE A 209 1.90 7.84 8.03
C ILE A 209 1.51 8.59 9.30
N GLY A 210 1.30 9.90 9.17
CA GLY A 210 0.68 10.75 10.20
C GLY A 210 -0.82 10.88 9.98
N THR A 211 -1.62 10.76 11.05
CA THR A 211 -3.09 10.75 10.99
C THR A 211 -3.68 11.82 11.91
N PHE A 212 -4.51 11.45 12.90
CA PHE A 212 -5.18 12.39 13.79
C PHE A 212 -4.22 13.23 14.62
N ASN A 213 -4.44 14.54 14.57
CA ASN A 213 -3.78 15.52 15.42
C ASN A 213 -4.75 16.69 15.61
N TYR A 214 -5.37 16.78 16.79
CA TYR A 214 -6.32 17.83 17.11
C TYR A 214 -5.60 19.17 17.27
N ARG A 215 -5.61 19.98 16.21
CA ARG A 215 -4.93 21.28 16.14
C ARG A 215 -5.57 22.23 15.15
N HIS A 216 -5.39 23.52 15.40
CA HIS A 216 -5.59 24.52 14.37
C HIS A 216 -4.51 24.43 13.28
N MET A 217 -4.87 24.83 12.06
CA MET A 217 -3.90 24.87 10.95
C MET A 217 -2.69 25.74 11.34
N ARG A 218 -1.48 25.21 11.06
CA ARG A 218 -0.20 25.83 11.46
C ARG A 218 -0.07 26.17 12.96
N HIS A 219 -0.83 25.49 13.83
CA HIS A 219 -0.87 25.75 15.27
C HIS A 219 -1.33 27.18 15.63
N ASP A 220 -2.08 27.84 14.74
CA ASP A 220 -2.60 29.19 14.95
C ASP A 220 -4.09 29.14 15.33
N PRO A 221 -4.46 29.45 16.59
CA PRO A 221 -5.86 29.40 17.06
C PRO A 221 -6.85 30.27 16.28
N LYS A 222 -6.36 31.27 15.52
CA LYS A 222 -7.20 32.13 14.67
C LYS A 222 -7.64 31.44 13.38
N ARG A 223 -7.01 30.33 13.00
CA ARG A 223 -7.32 29.58 11.79
C ARG A 223 -8.33 28.48 12.08
N PRO A 224 -9.04 27.95 11.07
CA PRO A 224 -9.86 26.76 11.27
C PRO A 224 -9.04 25.56 11.77
N LEU A 225 -9.72 24.59 12.40
CA LEU A 225 -9.13 23.29 12.70
C LEU A 225 -8.61 22.62 11.42
N SER A 226 -7.44 22.00 11.52
CA SER A 226 -6.88 21.17 10.46
C SER A 226 -7.75 19.93 10.25
N PHE A 227 -7.79 19.38 9.03
CA PHE A 227 -8.47 18.11 8.77
C PHE A 227 -7.86 16.91 9.49
N HIS A 228 -6.60 17.00 9.93
CA HIS A 228 -6.05 16.04 10.90
C HIS A 228 -6.83 16.02 12.22
N SER A 229 -7.52 17.11 12.60
CA SER A 229 -8.39 17.13 13.78
C SER A 229 -9.67 16.33 13.59
N TYR A 230 -9.94 15.85 12.38
CA TYR A 230 -11.09 15.02 12.05
C TYR A 230 -10.70 13.55 11.80
N GLY A 231 -9.40 13.23 11.69
CA GLY A 231 -8.93 11.88 11.35
C GLY A 231 -9.17 11.50 9.88
N ILE A 232 -9.38 12.48 9.00
CA ILE A 232 -9.69 12.29 7.56
C ILE A 232 -8.55 12.74 6.65
N ALA A 233 -7.43 13.13 7.25
CA ALA A 233 -6.24 13.57 6.54
C ALA A 233 -5.02 12.78 6.98
N LEU A 234 -4.10 12.60 6.04
CA LEU A 234 -2.90 11.78 6.16
C LEU A 234 -1.69 12.58 5.69
N ASP A 235 -0.59 12.50 6.43
CA ASP A 235 0.72 13.00 5.99
C ASP A 235 1.66 11.81 5.78
N LEU A 236 2.04 11.55 4.53
CA LEU A 236 2.92 10.44 4.15
C LEU A 236 4.38 10.92 4.01
N ASN A 237 5.31 10.18 4.63
CA ASN A 237 6.76 10.45 4.60
C ASN A 237 7.13 11.95 4.77
N PRO A 238 6.62 12.63 5.82
CA PRO A 238 6.68 14.11 5.92
C PRO A 238 8.10 14.71 5.94
N ARG A 239 9.12 13.90 6.24
CA ARG A 239 10.52 14.36 6.25
C ARG A 239 11.06 14.56 4.82
N GLU A 240 10.71 13.67 3.90
CA GLU A 240 11.16 13.70 2.50
C GLU A 240 10.15 14.39 1.59
N ASN A 241 8.92 14.60 2.05
CA ASN A 241 7.80 15.05 1.22
C ASN A 241 7.18 16.37 1.73
N PHE A 242 8.03 17.30 2.17
CA PHE A 242 7.63 18.54 2.85
C PHE A 242 6.89 19.53 1.94
N GLY A 243 5.93 20.27 2.52
CA GLY A 243 5.19 21.33 1.83
C GLY A 243 5.95 22.66 1.68
N TRP A 244 5.57 23.46 0.68
CA TRP A 244 6.22 24.72 0.33
C TRP A 244 5.30 25.67 -0.47
N VAL A 245 5.67 26.95 -0.53
CA VAL A 245 4.95 27.98 -1.31
C VAL A 245 5.73 28.26 -2.60
N PRO A 246 5.19 27.92 -3.79
CA PRO A 246 5.87 28.18 -5.06
C PRO A 246 5.95 29.67 -5.40
N ARG A 247 7.13 30.13 -5.86
CA ARG A 247 7.42 31.52 -6.24
C ARG A 247 8.01 31.63 -7.66
N GLY A 248 7.55 32.61 -8.42
CA GLY A 248 8.05 32.84 -9.78
C GLY A 248 7.89 31.61 -10.67
N ILE A 249 8.99 31.15 -11.29
CA ILE A 249 9.03 30.01 -12.21
C ILE A 249 8.60 28.69 -11.56
N GLU A 250 8.76 28.57 -10.23
CA GLU A 250 8.38 27.40 -9.45
C GLU A 250 6.89 27.05 -9.53
N LYS A 251 6.04 28.03 -9.85
CA LYS A 251 4.60 27.80 -10.05
C LYS A 251 4.30 26.86 -11.22
N ALA A 252 5.20 26.81 -12.21
CA ALA A 252 5.07 25.99 -13.41
C ALA A 252 5.63 24.56 -13.26
N ILE A 253 6.30 24.23 -12.15
CA ILE A 253 6.81 22.87 -11.90
C ILE A 253 5.60 21.92 -11.83
N ALA A 254 5.44 20.99 -12.75
CA ALA A 254 4.34 20.02 -12.65
C ALA A 254 4.69 18.92 -11.64
N PRO A 255 3.72 18.36 -10.89
CA PRO A 255 3.95 17.14 -10.13
C PRO A 255 4.61 16.06 -11.00
N PHE A 256 5.62 15.37 -10.45
CA PHE A 256 6.39 14.31 -11.12
C PHE A 256 7.18 14.73 -12.38
N SER A 257 7.28 16.03 -12.68
CA SER A 257 8.25 16.51 -13.67
C SER A 257 9.69 16.29 -13.17
N GLU A 258 10.67 16.39 -14.06
CA GLU A 258 12.10 16.30 -13.69
C GLU A 258 12.45 17.22 -12.51
N GLN A 259 12.03 18.49 -12.57
CA GLN A 259 12.28 19.47 -11.50
C GLN A 259 11.55 19.13 -10.19
N TRP A 260 10.41 18.44 -10.27
CA TRP A 260 9.73 17.93 -9.08
C TRP A 260 10.53 16.80 -8.44
N CYS A 261 11.00 15.85 -9.24
CA CYS A 261 11.80 14.72 -8.79
C CYS A 261 13.18 15.19 -8.25
N GLU A 262 13.78 16.23 -8.82
CA GLU A 262 14.98 16.88 -8.28
C GLU A 262 14.73 17.48 -6.89
N LYS A 263 13.56 18.08 -6.67
CA LYS A 263 13.17 18.65 -5.37
C LYS A 263 12.87 17.57 -4.35
N TYR A 264 12.28 16.45 -4.80
CA TYR A 264 11.84 15.34 -3.98
C TYR A 264 12.50 14.02 -4.42
N PRO A 265 13.84 13.89 -4.31
CA PRO A 265 14.56 12.71 -4.79
C PRO A 265 14.24 11.43 -3.99
N ARG A 266 13.57 11.59 -2.85
CA ARG A 266 13.02 10.51 -2.01
C ARG A 266 11.55 10.77 -1.66
N GLY A 267 10.86 11.55 -2.50
CA GLY A 267 9.44 11.80 -2.38
C GLY A 267 8.61 10.56 -2.70
N LEU A 268 7.30 10.70 -2.63
CA LEU A 268 6.39 9.64 -3.07
C LEU A 268 6.41 9.53 -4.59
N GLY A 269 6.39 8.30 -5.10
CA GLY A 269 6.16 8.03 -6.52
C GLY A 269 4.75 8.41 -6.97
N GLU A 270 4.59 8.59 -8.28
CA GLU A 270 3.30 8.93 -8.89
C GLU A 270 2.24 7.84 -8.64
N THR A 271 2.63 6.58 -8.69
CA THR A 271 1.75 5.43 -8.45
C THR A 271 1.13 5.47 -7.06
N VAL A 272 1.89 5.82 -6.01
CA VAL A 272 1.35 5.99 -4.65
C VAL A 272 0.26 7.06 -4.64
N VAL A 273 0.54 8.23 -5.22
CA VAL A 273 -0.43 9.33 -5.27
C VAL A 273 -1.69 8.92 -6.03
N ARG A 274 -1.55 8.21 -7.14
CA ARG A 274 -2.68 7.68 -7.93
C ARG A 274 -3.53 6.69 -7.13
N CYS A 275 -2.92 5.78 -6.36
CA CYS A 275 -3.63 4.83 -5.49
C CYS A 275 -4.50 5.56 -4.45
N PHE A 276 -3.95 6.58 -3.79
CA PHE A 276 -4.69 7.37 -2.81
C PHE A 276 -5.82 8.19 -3.46
N LYS A 277 -5.59 8.78 -4.64
CA LYS A 277 -6.63 9.51 -5.38
C LYS A 277 -7.77 8.58 -5.84
N LYS A 278 -7.45 7.37 -6.30
CA LYS A 278 -8.44 6.33 -6.63
C LYS A 278 -9.25 5.90 -5.41
N ALA A 279 -8.62 5.86 -4.24
CA ALA A 279 -9.27 5.63 -2.97
C ALA A 279 -10.02 6.87 -2.42
N GLY A 280 -10.18 7.94 -3.20
CA GLY A 280 -11.01 9.10 -2.86
C GLY A 280 -10.29 10.24 -2.13
N TYR A 281 -8.96 10.18 -1.95
CA TYR A 281 -8.22 11.29 -1.36
C TYR A 281 -7.97 12.40 -2.39
N ALA A 282 -8.19 13.66 -1.99
CA ALA A 282 -7.54 14.80 -2.62
C ALA A 282 -6.08 14.86 -2.16
N TRP A 283 -5.17 15.27 -3.05
CA TRP A 283 -3.74 15.34 -2.77
C TRP A 283 -3.25 16.79 -2.71
N GLY A 284 -2.48 17.13 -1.67
CA GLY A 284 -1.97 18.48 -1.44
C GLY A 284 -0.90 18.91 -2.43
N GLY A 285 -0.30 17.98 -3.19
CA GLY A 285 0.59 18.31 -4.30
C GLY A 285 -0.11 19.04 -5.46
N ASP A 286 -1.43 18.88 -5.60
CA ASP A 286 -2.25 19.54 -6.63
C ASP A 286 -2.61 21.00 -6.28
N TRP A 287 -2.28 21.46 -5.07
CA TRP A 287 -2.67 22.79 -4.60
C TRP A 287 -1.85 23.91 -5.26
N PRO A 288 -2.50 24.96 -5.82
CA PRO A 288 -1.81 25.95 -6.64
C PRO A 288 -0.99 26.98 -5.85
N SER A 289 -1.38 27.26 -4.60
CA SER A 289 -0.82 28.36 -3.80
C SER A 289 0.12 27.91 -2.67
N PHE A 290 0.01 26.66 -2.24
CA PHE A 290 0.86 26.00 -1.26
C PHE A 290 0.85 24.53 -1.61
N ARG A 291 1.98 23.98 -2.05
CA ARG A 291 2.07 22.58 -2.44
C ARG A 291 2.47 21.77 -1.24
N ASP A 292 1.67 20.78 -0.89
CA ASP A 292 1.88 19.94 0.30
C ASP A 292 1.85 18.46 -0.09
N PRO A 293 2.92 17.93 -0.70
CA PRO A 293 2.87 16.61 -1.33
C PRO A 293 2.82 15.45 -0.33
N MET A 294 3.12 15.66 0.94
CA MET A 294 2.84 14.69 2.00
C MET A 294 1.34 14.54 2.27
N HIS A 295 0.54 15.55 1.96
CA HIS A 295 -0.81 15.68 2.49
C HIS A 295 -1.86 15.03 1.58
N PHE A 296 -2.74 14.23 2.19
CA PHE A 296 -3.92 13.65 1.56
C PHE A 296 -5.13 13.91 2.44
N GLU A 297 -6.27 14.31 1.85
CA GLU A 297 -7.49 14.62 2.60
C GLU A 297 -8.76 14.12 1.90
N LEU A 298 -9.73 13.64 2.66
CA LEU A 298 -11.09 13.31 2.15
C LEU A 298 -12.00 14.56 2.16
N VAL A 299 -11.47 15.69 1.69
CA VAL A 299 -12.16 16.98 1.54
C VAL A 299 -11.65 17.71 0.28
N ARG A 300 -12.52 18.48 -0.40
CA ARG A 300 -12.21 19.31 -1.58
C ARG A 300 -12.77 20.73 -1.47
#